data_AF-A0A3B9BGG3-F1
#
_entry.id   AF-A0A3B9BGG3-F1
#
_cell.length_a   1.000
_cell.length_b   1.000
_cell.length_c   1.000
_cell.angle_alpha   90.00
_cell.angle_beta   90.00
_cell.angle_gamma   90.00
#
_symmetry.space_group_name_H-M   'P 1'
#
loop_
_entity.id
_entity.type
_entity.pdbx_description
1 polymer ?
#
loop_
_entity_poly.entity_id
_entity_poly.type
_entity_poly.pdbx_seq_one_letter_code
_entity_poly.pdbx_strand_id
1 'polypeptide(L)'
;ICYNLDTQNPCAICADPRRDPAILCVVEQVSDLWALERAAAFSGRYHILGGTLSALDGIGPEDLTIAGLAERIAGGQVKEVILALNATVDGQTTAHY
;
A
#
# COMPACT_ATOMS: atom_id res chain seq x y z
N ILE A 1 -8.62 -4.05 -5.40
CA ILE A 1 -8.55 -4.02 -3.92
C ILE A 1 -7.25 -3.36 -3.45
N CYS A 2 -6.09 -3.99 -3.62
CA CYS A 2 -4.82 -3.49 -3.08
C CYS A 2 -3.91 -2.80 -4.11
N TYR A 3 -4.37 -2.68 -5.36
CA TYR A 3 -3.59 -2.13 -6.48
C TYR A 3 -2.29 -2.88 -6.82
N ASN A 4 -2.16 -4.12 -6.35
CA ASN A 4 -1.09 -5.03 -6.79
C ASN A 4 -1.37 -5.62 -8.18
N LEU A 5 -0.30 -5.81 -8.95
CA LEU A 5 -0.34 -6.56 -10.21
C LEU A 5 -0.12 -8.05 -9.92
N ASP A 6 -1.05 -8.88 -10.36
CA ASP A 6 -1.02 -10.32 -10.16
C ASP A 6 -1.70 -11.03 -11.36
N THR A 7 -1.46 -12.32 -11.49
CA THR A 7 -2.07 -13.22 -12.48
C THR A 7 -3.56 -13.49 -12.20
N GLN A 8 -4.05 -13.11 -11.03
CA GLN A 8 -5.45 -13.25 -10.63
C GLN A 8 -5.99 -11.99 -9.94
N ASN A 9 -7.32 -11.83 -9.96
CA ASN A 9 -8.03 -10.72 -9.31
C ASN A 9 -9.22 -11.25 -8.49
N PRO A 10 -9.24 -11.10 -7.15
CA PRO A 10 -8.23 -10.42 -6.31
C PRO A 10 -6.86 -11.13 -6.30
N CYS A 11 -5.79 -10.39 -6.02
CA CYS A 11 -4.43 -10.94 -6.00
C CYS A 11 -4.26 -12.05 -4.95
N ALA A 12 -3.21 -12.87 -5.07
CA ALA A 12 -2.97 -14.02 -4.19
C ALA A 12 -2.96 -13.64 -2.70
N ILE A 13 -2.39 -12.48 -2.36
CA ILE A 13 -2.35 -12.01 -0.97
C ILE A 13 -3.73 -11.57 -0.47
N CYS A 14 -4.53 -10.90 -1.31
CA CYS A 14 -5.88 -10.48 -0.91
C CYS A 14 -6.86 -11.66 -0.80
N ALA A 15 -6.65 -12.69 -1.62
CA ALA A 15 -7.46 -13.91 -1.62
C ALA A 15 -7.10 -14.87 -0.48
N ASP A 16 -5.91 -14.76 0.10
CA ASP A 16 -5.44 -15.66 1.15
C ASP A 16 -6.22 -15.43 2.48
N PRO A 17 -7.00 -16.43 2.95
CA PRO A 17 -7.79 -16.29 4.17
C PRO A 17 -6.93 -16.28 5.45
N ARG A 18 -5.65 -16.61 5.36
CA ARG A 18 -4.71 -16.59 6.50
C ARG A 18 -4.22 -15.18 6.84
N ARG A 19 -4.45 -14.20 5.95
CA ARG A 19 -4.00 -12.82 6.12
C ARG A 19 -4.97 -12.03 6.98
N ASP A 20 -4.45 -11.25 7.92
CA ASP A 20 -5.27 -10.41 8.79
C ASP A 20 -5.77 -9.18 7.99
N PRO A 21 -7.09 -9.05 7.75
CA PRO A 21 -7.62 -7.91 7.04
C PRO A 21 -7.68 -6.62 7.88
N ALA A 22 -7.44 -6.71 9.20
CA ALA A 22 -7.43 -5.56 10.10
C ALA A 22 -6.11 -4.79 10.07
N ILE A 23 -5.04 -5.37 9.52
CA ILE A 23 -3.72 -4.73 9.46
C ILE A 23 -3.38 -4.46 7.99
N LEU A 24 -3.09 -3.20 7.67
CA LEU A 24 -2.82 -2.75 6.32
C LEU A 24 -1.42 -2.13 6.22
N CYS A 25 -0.56 -2.69 5.37
CA CYS A 25 0.74 -2.10 5.03
C CYS A 25 0.65 -1.34 3.70
N VAL A 26 0.98 -0.05 3.74
CA VAL A 26 0.99 0.83 2.57
C VAL A 26 2.43 0.92 2.05
N VAL A 27 2.61 0.66 0.76
CA VAL A 27 3.92 0.70 0.08
C VAL A 27 3.84 1.52 -1.20
N GLU A 28 4.99 1.96 -1.70
CA GLU A 28 5.06 2.77 -2.93
C GLU A 28 4.81 1.90 -4.17
N GLN A 29 5.52 0.77 -4.27
CA GLN A 29 5.54 -0.07 -5.48
C GLN A 29 5.39 -1.57 -5.18
N VAL A 30 5.17 -2.34 -6.25
CA VAL A 30 5.08 -3.82 -6.21
C VAL A 30 6.37 -4.46 -5.70
N SER A 31 7.53 -3.87 -6.01
CA SER A 31 8.83 -4.34 -5.51
C SER A 31 8.94 -4.33 -3.99
N ASP A 32 8.35 -3.32 -3.35
CA ASP A 32 8.42 -3.12 -1.90
C ASP A 32 7.56 -4.14 -1.16
N LEU A 33 6.38 -4.43 -1.70
CA LEU A 33 5.54 -5.55 -1.26
C LEU A 33 6.34 -6.85 -1.28
N TRP A 34 7.01 -7.16 -2.39
CA TRP A 34 7.77 -8.41 -2.51
C TRP A 34 9.01 -8.43 -1.60
N ALA A 35 9.61 -7.28 -1.31
CA ALA A 35 10.69 -7.20 -0.33
C ALA A 35 10.21 -7.61 1.07
N LEU A 36 9.06 -7.09 1.50
CA LEU A 36 8.45 -7.42 2.79
C LEU A 36 7.96 -8.88 2.86
N GLU A 37 7.32 -9.38 1.80
CA GLU A 37 6.85 -10.76 1.74
C GLU A 37 7.99 -11.78 1.80
N ARG A 38 9.10 -11.52 1.10
CA ARG A 38 10.30 -12.40 1.17
C ARG A 38 10.93 -12.43 2.56
N ALA A 39 10.82 -11.34 3.32
CA ALA A 39 11.32 -11.28 4.68
C ALA A 39 10.41 -12.05 5.67
N ALA A 40 9.22 -12.50 5.25
CA ALA A 40 8.21 -13.11 6.09
C ALA A 40 7.88 -12.26 7.35
N ALA A 41 8.04 -10.94 7.24
CA ALA A 41 7.96 -10.02 8.38
C ALA A 41 6.52 -9.52 8.65
N PHE A 42 5.57 -9.85 7.77
CA PHE A 42 4.23 -9.27 7.80
C PHE A 42 3.14 -10.27 7.42
N SER A 43 2.04 -10.27 8.18
CA SER A 43 0.90 -11.18 8.03
C SER A 43 -0.41 -10.48 7.64
N GLY A 44 -0.41 -9.15 7.54
CA GLY A 44 -1.57 -8.37 7.12
C GLY A 44 -1.75 -8.32 5.60
N ARG A 45 -2.50 -7.32 5.13
CA ARG A 45 -2.70 -7.05 3.70
C ARG A 45 -1.91 -5.82 3.25
N TYR A 46 -1.70 -5.69 1.94
CA TYR A 46 -0.99 -4.54 1.36
C TYR A 46 -1.92 -3.56 0.66
N HIS A 47 -1.43 -2.35 0.44
CA HIS A 47 -1.95 -1.37 -0.51
C HIS A 47 -0.78 -0.71 -1.23
N ILE A 48 -0.83 -0.62 -2.56
CA ILE A 48 0.24 -0.03 -3.38
C ILE A 48 -0.20 1.34 -3.85
N LEU A 49 0.55 2.39 -3.47
CA LEU A 49 0.26 3.78 -3.85
C LEU A 49 0.51 4.06 -5.33
N GLY A 50 1.45 3.33 -5.95
CA GLY A 50 1.85 3.56 -7.34
C GLY A 50 2.97 4.58 -7.49
N GLY A 51 3.63 4.96 -6.39
CA GLY A 51 4.67 5.99 -6.34
C GLY A 51 4.57 6.83 -5.05
N THR A 52 5.18 8.01 -5.10
CA THR A 52 5.17 9.03 -4.04
C THR A 52 4.79 10.38 -4.63
N LEU A 53 4.30 11.28 -3.79
CA LEU A 53 4.10 12.68 -4.14
C LEU A 53 5.44 13.30 -4.53
N SER A 54 5.48 13.98 -5.68
CA SER A 54 6.68 14.67 -6.16
C SER A 54 6.28 15.97 -6.82
N ALA A 55 6.57 17.09 -6.14
CA ALA A 55 6.35 18.42 -6.72
C ALA A 55 7.29 18.68 -7.91
N LEU A 56 8.47 18.04 -7.94
CA LEU A 56 9.44 18.17 -9.00
C LEU A 56 8.99 17.46 -10.28
N ASP A 57 8.41 16.27 -10.14
CA ASP A 57 7.90 15.46 -11.25
C ASP A 57 6.44 15.77 -11.58
N GLY A 58 5.80 16.66 -10.82
CA GLY A 58 4.40 17.03 -10.99
C GLY A 58 3.41 15.92 -10.63
N ILE A 59 3.79 15.01 -9.73
CA ILE A 59 2.96 13.89 -9.27
C ILE A 59 2.14 14.33 -8.07
N GLY A 60 0.82 14.42 -8.26
CA GLY A 60 -0.15 14.77 -7.23
C GLY A 60 -0.82 13.56 -6.58
N PRO A 61 -1.64 13.77 -5.53
CA PRO A 61 -2.39 12.70 -4.88
C PRO A 61 -3.34 11.94 -5.82
N GLU A 62 -3.87 12.62 -6.85
CA GLU A 62 -4.75 12.08 -7.88
C GLU A 62 -4.06 11.11 -8.84
N ASP A 63 -2.74 11.20 -8.97
CA ASP A 63 -1.92 10.28 -9.77
C ASP A 63 -1.60 8.99 -8.99
N LEU A 64 -1.83 9.01 -7.68
CA LEU A 64 -1.61 7.90 -6.77
C LEU A 64 -2.92 7.26 -6.35
N THR A 65 -2.85 6.07 -5.77
CA THR A 65 -4.04 5.32 -5.33
C THR A 65 -4.49 5.72 -3.91
N ILE A 66 -4.23 6.97 -3.49
CA ILE A 66 -4.52 7.50 -2.15
C ILE A 66 -6.04 7.53 -1.89
N ALA A 67 -6.85 7.94 -2.87
CA ALA A 67 -8.31 7.92 -2.74
C ALA A 67 -8.84 6.49 -2.44
N GLY A 68 -8.32 5.48 -3.16
CA GLY A 68 -8.68 4.09 -2.94
C GLY A 68 -8.20 3.54 -1.58
N LEU A 69 -7.08 4.04 -1.05
CA LEU A 69 -6.63 3.74 0.31
C LEU A 69 -7.63 4.29 1.34
N ALA A 70 -8.03 5.55 1.20
CA ALA A 70 -8.97 6.21 2.10
C ALA A 70 -10.33 5.49 2.12
N GLU A 71 -10.87 5.14 0.95
CA GLU A 71 -12.11 4.36 0.82
C GLU A 71 -12.00 3.00 1.53
N ARG A 72 -10.88 2.31 1.35
CA ARG A 72 -10.63 1.01 1.96
C ARG A 72 -10.55 1.08 3.49
N ILE A 73 -9.94 2.13 4.03
CA ILE A 73 -9.89 2.37 5.48
C ILE A 73 -11.28 2.72 6.02
N ALA A 74 -12.01 3.58 5.31
CA ALA A 74 -13.37 4.01 5.67
C ALA A 74 -14.36 2.83 5.74
N GLY A 75 -14.09 1.71 5.05
CA GLY A 75 -14.85 0.48 5.16
C GLY A 75 -14.86 -0.18 6.55
N GLY A 76 -14.03 0.29 7.50
CA GLY A 76 -14.12 -0.07 8.93
C GLY A 76 -13.51 -1.42 9.32
N GLN A 77 -13.01 -2.20 8.36
CA GLN A 77 -12.33 -3.46 8.64
C GLN A 77 -10.88 -3.25 9.12
N VAL A 78 -10.22 -2.19 8.64
CA VAL A 78 -8.82 -1.86 8.95
C VAL A 78 -8.75 -1.17 10.32
N LYS A 79 -7.89 -1.69 11.21
CA LYS A 79 -7.65 -1.18 12.56
C LYS A 79 -6.26 -0.58 12.72
N GLU A 80 -5.31 -1.01 11.90
CA GLU A 80 -3.93 -0.54 11.91
C GLU A 80 -3.46 -0.29 10.48
N VAL A 81 -2.78 0.84 10.29
CA VAL A 81 -2.14 1.22 9.03
C VAL A 81 -0.65 1.43 9.29
N ILE A 82 0.18 0.68 8.57
CA ILE A 82 1.63 0.76 8.60
C ILE A 82 2.08 1.44 7.31
N LEU A 83 2.70 2.61 7.44
CA LEU A 83 3.29 3.32 6.30
C LEU A 83 4.72 2.83 6.09
N ALA A 84 4.92 1.96 5.10
CA ALA A 84 6.21 1.41 4.71
C ALA A 84 6.70 2.07 3.42
N LEU A 85 6.79 3.40 3.46
CA LEU A 85 7.34 4.22 2.37
C LEU A 85 8.85 4.37 2.55
N ASN A 86 9.57 4.65 1.47
CA ASN A 86 11.00 4.85 1.47
C ASN A 86 11.40 6.04 2.35
N ALA A 87 12.60 5.96 2.93
CA ALA A 87 13.18 7.02 3.75
C ALA A 87 13.76 8.17 2.88
N THR A 88 13.02 8.58 1.84
CA THR A 88 13.32 9.70 0.96
C THR A 88 12.46 10.91 1.32
N VAL A 89 12.80 12.08 0.78
CA VAL A 89 11.98 13.30 0.97
C VAL A 89 10.55 13.06 0.50
N ASP A 90 10.38 12.55 -0.73
CA ASP A 90 9.07 12.29 -1.33
C ASP A 90 8.29 11.22 -0.55
N GLY A 91 8.96 10.16 -0.08
CA GLY A 91 8.34 9.14 0.77
C GLY A 91 7.83 9.71 2.09
N GLN A 92 8.62 10.57 2.75
CA GLN A 92 8.18 11.24 3.98
C GLN A 92 7.06 12.25 3.74
N THR A 93 7.12 13.02 2.65
CA THR A 93 6.04 13.93 2.25
C THR A 93 4.75 13.15 2.01
N THR A 94 4.82 12.02 1.32
CA THR A 94 3.67 11.14 1.05
C THR A 94 3.12 10.53 2.34
N ALA A 95 3.97 10.15 3.29
CA ALA A 95 3.52 9.61 4.57
C ALA A 95 2.83 10.65 5.46
N HIS A 96 3.19 11.92 5.32
CA HIS A 96 2.65 13.02 6.13
C HIS A 96 1.34 13.59 5.58
N TYR A 97 1.12 13.47 4.27
CA TYR A 97 -0.11 13.88 3.60
C TYR A 97 -1.31 13.03 4.04
#